data_AF-X0CLI0-F1
#
_entry.id   AF-X0CLI0-F1
#
_cell.length_a   1.000
_cell.length_b   1.000
_cell.length_c   1.000
_cell.angle_alpha   90.00
_cell.angle_beta   90.00
_cell.angle_gamma   90.00
#
_symmetry.space_group_name_H-M   'P 1'
#
loop_
_entity.id
_entity.type
_entity.pdbx_description
1 polymer ?
#
loop_
_entity_poly.entity_id
_entity_poly.type
_entity_poly.pdbx_seq_one_letter_code
_entity_poly.pdbx_strand_id
1 'polypeptide(L)'
;MTPFYQGSVHTQFNPDCTDVIFVASFASEDFGTGLVLDQTFAFADDVVAAAFGQAVAGEDIDAFREAIPTNIALGVEECLQRCGIKKRVP
;
A
#
# COMPACT_ATOMS: atom_id res chain seq x y z
N MET A 1 -18.24 10.35 6.53
CA MET A 1 -17.84 10.20 5.11
C MET A 1 -16.74 11.20 4.85
N THR A 2 -15.62 10.76 4.27
CA THR A 2 -14.48 11.62 3.94
C THR A 2 -14.36 11.70 2.41
N PRO A 3 -14.42 12.88 1.79
CA PRO A 3 -14.28 13.01 0.35
C PRO A 3 -12.81 12.92 -0.06
N PHE A 4 -12.53 12.13 -1.10
CA PHE A 4 -11.22 12.06 -1.77
C PHE A 4 -11.39 12.52 -3.21
N TYR A 5 -10.63 13.53 -3.63
CA TYR A 5 -10.71 14.06 -4.99
C TYR A 5 -9.95 13.15 -5.96
N GLN A 6 -10.34 13.16 -7.23
CA GLN A 6 -9.66 12.36 -8.24
C GLN A 6 -8.16 12.68 -8.29
N GLY A 7 -7.34 11.63 -8.33
CA GLY A 7 -5.88 11.74 -8.32
C GLY A 7 -5.26 12.00 -6.94
N SER A 8 -6.05 12.17 -5.89
CA SER A 8 -5.52 12.24 -4.53
C SER A 8 -5.10 10.86 -4.04
N VAL A 9 -4.00 10.81 -3.27
CA VAL A 9 -3.54 9.61 -2.56
C VAL A 9 -4.07 9.64 -1.13
N HIS A 10 -4.63 8.53 -0.67
CA HIS A 10 -5.04 8.34 0.72
C HIS A 10 -4.74 6.92 1.20
N THR A 11 -4.61 6.77 2.52
CA THR A 11 -4.40 5.48 3.18
C THR A 11 -5.66 5.07 3.93
N GLN A 12 -5.85 3.75 4.10
CA GLN A 12 -7.02 3.20 4.78
C GLN A 12 -6.58 2.02 5.65
N PHE A 13 -7.09 2.00 6.88
CA PHE A 13 -6.56 1.21 7.98
C PHE A 13 -7.70 1.03 9.02
N ASN A 14 -7.89 -0.17 9.57
CA ASN A 14 -8.83 -0.46 10.67
C ASN A 14 -8.10 -0.57 12.02
N PRO A 15 -7.87 0.54 12.72
CA PRO A 15 -6.98 0.54 13.88
C PRO A 15 -7.54 -0.24 15.09
N ASP A 16 -8.79 -0.71 15.03
CA ASP A 16 -9.52 -1.28 16.15
C ASP A 16 -9.58 -2.80 16.13
N CYS A 17 -9.68 -3.42 17.32
CA CYS A 17 -9.78 -4.88 17.55
C CYS A 17 -11.05 -5.54 17.03
N THR A 18 -11.97 -4.72 16.53
CA THR A 18 -13.30 -5.11 16.12
C THR A 18 -13.44 -4.95 14.61
N ASP A 19 -14.41 -5.65 14.05
CA ASP A 19 -14.63 -5.61 12.62
C ASP A 19 -15.23 -4.26 12.21
N VAL A 20 -14.74 -3.73 11.10
CA VAL A 20 -15.27 -2.52 10.47
C VAL A 20 -15.53 -2.78 9.01
N ILE A 21 -16.57 -2.14 8.50
CA ILE A 21 -16.91 -2.20 7.07
C ILE A 21 -16.45 -0.89 6.44
N PHE A 22 -15.54 -1.02 5.47
CA PHE A 22 -15.21 0.08 4.59
C PHE A 22 -16.20 0.15 3.42
N VAL A 23 -16.73 1.34 3.16
CA VAL A 23 -17.61 1.61 2.03
C VAL A 23 -17.06 2.81 1.25
N ALA A 24 -16.66 2.57 0.00
CA ALA A 24 -16.33 3.61 -0.96
C ALA A 24 -17.49 3.80 -1.95
N SER A 25 -17.87 5.06 -2.17
CA SER A 25 -18.71 5.44 -3.31
C SER A 25 -17.87 6.24 -4.31
N PHE A 26 -17.96 5.89 -5.58
CA PHE A 26 -17.26 6.57 -6.66
C PHE A 26 -18.24 7.42 -7.48
N ALA A 27 -17.78 8.57 -7.96
CA ALA A 27 -18.60 9.50 -8.75
C ALA A 27 -18.71 9.11 -10.24
N SER A 28 -18.08 7.99 -10.64
CA SER A 28 -18.03 7.46 -12.00
C SER A 28 -18.24 5.95 -11.96
N GLU A 29 -18.88 5.41 -13.00
CA GLU A 29 -19.04 3.95 -13.19
C GLU A 29 -17.72 3.28 -13.59
N ASP A 30 -16.85 4.01 -14.30
CA ASP A 30 -15.48 3.61 -14.58
C ASP A 30 -14.54 4.40 -13.67
N PHE A 31 -14.34 3.89 -12.46
CA PHE A 31 -13.42 4.48 -11.49
C PHE A 31 -12.10 3.72 -11.51
N GLY A 32 -11.01 4.42 -11.83
CA GLY A 32 -9.67 3.90 -11.64
C GLY A 32 -9.27 3.97 -10.17
N THR A 33 -8.83 2.85 -9.59
CA THR A 33 -8.14 2.82 -8.29
C THR A 33 -6.72 2.32 -8.50
N GLY A 34 -5.76 2.93 -7.81
CA GLY A 34 -4.35 2.59 -7.89
C GLY A 34 -3.76 2.35 -6.52
N LEU A 35 -3.00 1.27 -6.37
CA LEU A 35 -2.16 1.05 -5.20
C LEU A 35 -0.80 1.68 -5.48
N VAL A 36 -0.46 2.74 -4.74
CA VAL A 36 0.70 3.60 -5.05
C VAL A 36 2.00 2.81 -5.18
N LEU A 37 2.28 1.87 -4.26
CA LEU A 37 3.52 1.09 -4.29
C LEU A 37 3.54 0.07 -5.43
N ASP A 38 2.45 -0.67 -5.65
CA ASP A 38 2.32 -1.61 -6.77
C ASP A 38 2.54 -0.91 -8.12
N GLN A 39 1.89 0.24 -8.32
CA GLN A 39 2.05 1.05 -9.52
C GLN A 39 3.47 1.62 -9.67
N THR A 40 4.11 1.99 -8.56
CA THR A 40 5.49 2.49 -8.57
C THR A 40 6.46 1.39 -9.00
N PHE A 41 6.29 0.16 -8.53
CA PHE A 41 7.19 -0.95 -8.85
C PHE A 41 6.84 -1.70 -10.15
N ALA A 42 5.72 -1.34 -10.79
CA ALA A 42 5.36 -1.77 -12.14
C ALA A 42 6.15 -1.07 -13.25
N PHE A 43 6.87 0.02 -12.94
CA PHE A 43 7.79 0.65 -13.88
C PHE A 43 9.06 -0.20 -14.08
N ALA A 44 9.80 0.10 -15.15
CA ALA A 44 11.10 -0.50 -15.41
C ALA A 44 12.11 -0.16 -14.29
N ASP A 45 13.06 -1.07 -14.04
CA ASP A 45 13.97 -0.99 -12.90
C ASP A 45 14.81 0.30 -12.88
N ASP A 46 15.20 0.80 -14.04
CA ASP A 46 15.95 2.06 -14.17
C ASP A 46 15.11 3.27 -13.76
N VAL A 47 13.81 3.27 -14.10
CA VAL A 47 12.84 4.30 -13.68
C VAL A 47 12.61 4.22 -12.17
N VAL A 48 12.45 3.02 -11.62
CA VAL A 48 12.29 2.80 -10.17
C VAL A 48 13.55 3.27 -9.43
N ALA A 49 14.74 2.83 -9.84
CA ALA A 49 16.01 3.25 -9.26
C ALA A 49 16.17 4.77 -9.29
N ALA A 50 15.85 5.40 -10.42
CA ALA A 50 15.90 6.85 -10.57
C ALA A 50 14.91 7.57 -9.65
N ALA A 51 13.69 7.05 -9.49
CA ALA A 51 12.68 7.62 -8.60
C ALA A 51 13.12 7.63 -7.13
N PHE A 52 13.90 6.63 -6.71
CA PHE A 52 14.51 6.56 -5.38
C PHE A 52 15.91 7.20 -5.31
N GLY A 53 16.31 8.00 -6.30
CA GLY A 53 17.59 8.71 -6.29
C GLY A 53 18.81 7.80 -6.32
N GLN A 54 18.69 6.62 -6.93
CA GLN A 54 19.70 5.56 -6.96
C GLN A 54 20.06 5.03 -5.56
N ALA A 55 19.20 5.27 -4.56
CA ALA A 55 19.40 4.76 -3.20
C ALA A 55 19.06 3.27 -3.05
N VAL A 56 18.33 2.71 -4.02
CA VAL A 56 17.99 1.28 -4.10
C VAL A 56 18.85 0.68 -5.20
N ALA A 57 19.67 -0.31 -4.86
CA ALA A 57 20.45 -1.02 -5.86
C ALA A 57 19.49 -1.76 -6.81
N GLY A 58 19.83 -1.86 -8.09
CA GLY A 58 18.98 -2.56 -9.06
C GLY A 58 18.67 -4.01 -8.64
N GLU A 59 19.62 -4.67 -7.98
CA GLU A 59 19.48 -6.01 -7.41
C GLU A 59 18.46 -6.10 -6.26
N ASP A 60 18.17 -5.01 -5.56
CA ASP A 60 17.19 -4.95 -4.48
C ASP A 60 15.77 -4.66 -4.99
N ILE A 61 15.61 -4.13 -6.21
CA ILE A 61 14.31 -3.73 -6.76
C ILE A 61 13.37 -4.93 -6.86
N ASP A 62 13.87 -6.07 -7.33
CA ASP A 62 13.09 -7.30 -7.40
C ASP A 62 12.67 -7.77 -6.00
N ALA A 63 13.55 -7.66 -5.01
CA ALA A 63 13.21 -8.00 -3.62
C ALA A 63 12.08 -7.12 -3.05
N PHE A 64 12.09 -5.81 -3.33
CA PHE A 64 11.00 -4.91 -2.93
C PHE A 64 9.70 -5.18 -3.70
N ARG A 65 9.79 -5.41 -5.01
CA ARG A 65 8.64 -5.72 -5.86
C ARG A 65 7.92 -6.97 -5.38
N GLU A 66 8.67 -8.02 -5.02
CA GLU A 66 8.13 -9.25 -4.46
C GLU A 66 7.57 -9.07 -3.04
N ALA A 67 8.08 -8.12 -2.25
CA ALA A 67 7.63 -7.83 -0.90
C ALA A 67 6.37 -6.93 -0.83
N ILE A 68 6.05 -6.19 -1.91
CA ILE A 68 4.87 -5.33 -1.95
C ILE A 68 3.61 -6.19 -2.11
N PRO A 69 2.61 -6.04 -1.23
CA PRO A 69 1.36 -6.76 -1.36
C PRO A 69 0.65 -6.40 -2.67
N THR A 70 0.22 -7.41 -3.42
CA THR A 70 -0.49 -7.29 -4.71
C THR A 70 -1.91 -6.73 -4.60
N ASN A 71 -2.39 -6.50 -3.38
CA ASN A 71 -3.70 -5.90 -3.08
C ASN A 71 -3.61 -5.10 -1.77
N ILE A 72 -4.67 -4.37 -1.38
CA ILE A 72 -4.77 -3.53 -0.16
C ILE A 72 -3.95 -4.17 0.94
N ALA A 73 -2.79 -3.55 1.19
CA ALA A 73 -1.75 -4.10 2.03
C ALA A 73 -2.36 -4.46 3.37
N LEU A 74 -2.29 -5.75 3.67
CA LEU A 74 -2.85 -6.35 4.87
C LEU A 74 -2.37 -5.52 6.09
N GLY A 75 -3.32 -5.08 6.91
CA GLY A 75 -3.15 -4.47 8.24
C GLY A 75 -2.46 -5.41 9.23
N VAL A 76 -1.23 -5.80 8.92
CA VAL A 76 -0.54 -6.92 9.57
C VAL A 76 0.02 -6.48 10.90
N GLU A 77 0.68 -5.33 10.97
CA GLU A 77 1.07 -4.75 12.26
C GLU A 77 -0.15 -4.47 13.15
N GLU A 78 -1.22 -4.00 12.52
CA GLU A 78 -2.48 -3.58 13.11
C GLU A 78 -3.22 -4.72 13.80
N CYS A 79 -3.31 -5.86 13.15
CA CYS A 79 -3.90 -7.06 13.71
C CYS A 79 -3.03 -7.69 14.80
N LEU A 80 -1.70 -7.69 14.60
CA LEU A 80 -0.77 -8.24 15.59
C LEU A 80 -0.93 -7.54 16.93
N GLN A 81 -1.17 -6.23 16.94
CA GLN A 81 -1.45 -5.50 18.17
C GLN A 81 -2.90 -5.62 18.64
N ARG A 82 -3.92 -5.58 17.76
CA ARG A 82 -5.34 -5.78 18.15
C ARG A 82 -5.54 -6.96 19.10
N CYS A 83 -4.75 -8.01 18.89
CA CYS A 83 -4.94 -9.31 19.51
C CYS A 83 -3.86 -9.64 20.57
N GLY A 84 -2.91 -8.73 20.85
CA GLY A 84 -1.87 -8.92 21.87
C GLY A 84 -0.64 -9.74 21.45
N ILE A 85 -0.15 -9.59 20.22
CA ILE A 85 0.92 -10.39 19.61
C ILE A 85 2.20 -9.54 19.45
N LYS A 86 3.35 -9.99 19.98
CA LYS A 86 4.63 -9.26 19.91
C LYS A 86 5.24 -9.29 18.50
N LYS A 87 5.73 -8.12 18.04
CA LYS A 87 6.54 -7.94 16.81
C LYS A 87 7.90 -8.66 16.92
N ARG A 88 8.34 -9.36 15.86
CA ARG A 88 9.71 -9.91 15.76
C ARG A 88 10.62 -8.87 15.08
N VAL A 89 11.84 -8.69 15.59
CA VAL A 89 12.90 -7.76 15.10
C VAL A 89 13.76 -8.54 14.10
N PRO A 90 14.19 -8.03 12.92
CA PRO A 90 14.93 -6.77 12.66
C PRO A 90 14.32 -5.81 11.62
#